data_AF-A0A9R1CBK8-F1
#
_entry.id   AF-A0A9R1CBK8-F1
#
_cell.length_a   1.000
_cell.length_b   1.000
_cell.length_c   1.000
_cell.angle_alpha   90.00
_cell.angle_beta   90.00
_cell.angle_gamma   90.00
#
_symmetry.space_group_name_H-M   'P 1'
#
loop_
_entity.id
_entity.type
_entity.pdbx_description
1 polymer ?
#
loop_
_entity_poly.entity_id
_entity_poly.type
_entity_poly.pdbx_seq_one_letter_code
_entity_poly.pdbx_strand_id
1 'polypeptide(L)'
;MTLVDDPNSDYDGLYTLERNFTAEASTDFEFKVVQDHAWGVAYPASNATGNIPNAGTYKVVISYDPTSHAVEFHATANADGIDAVKTVTVNTDNRIFNLAGQQVTKAYKGVVVKNGKTYIQ
;
A
#
# COMPACT_ATOMS: atom_id res chain seq x y z
N MET A 1 -6.46 -22.14 4.26
CA MET A 1 -6.65 -20.69 4.42
C MET A 1 -8.16 -20.49 4.44
N THR A 2 -8.69 -19.86 5.48
CA THR A 2 -10.15 -19.82 5.74
C THR A 2 -10.55 -18.36 5.78
N LEU A 3 -11.57 -17.99 5.01
CA LEU A 3 -12.20 -16.69 5.15
C LEU A 3 -12.94 -16.68 6.49
N VAL A 4 -12.80 -15.62 7.25
CA VAL A 4 -13.55 -15.42 8.49
C VAL A 4 -14.56 -14.31 8.26
N ASP A 5 -15.65 -14.33 9.00
CA ASP A 5 -16.53 -13.16 9.13
C ASP A 5 -15.71 -11.93 9.54
N ASP A 6 -16.01 -10.75 8.99
CA ASP A 6 -15.26 -9.54 9.33
C ASP A 6 -15.39 -9.24 10.84
N PRO A 7 -14.32 -9.40 11.63
CA PRO A 7 -14.41 -9.31 13.08
C PRO A 7 -14.62 -7.87 13.58
N ASN A 8 -14.62 -6.87 12.69
CA ASN A 8 -14.62 -5.44 13.03
C ASN A 8 -15.82 -4.63 12.50
N SER A 9 -16.84 -5.26 11.91
CA SER A 9 -18.07 -4.57 11.48
C SER A 9 -19.33 -5.26 11.99
N ASP A 10 -20.43 -4.50 12.07
CA ASP A 10 -21.77 -5.04 12.38
C ASP A 10 -22.18 -6.01 11.26
N TYR A 11 -21.78 -7.28 11.33
CA TYR A 11 -22.09 -8.40 10.40
C TYR A 11 -22.69 -7.93 9.06
N ASP A 12 -21.84 -7.36 8.19
CA ASP A 12 -22.27 -6.81 6.90
C ASP A 12 -22.59 -7.91 5.86
N GLY A 13 -22.37 -9.16 6.25
CA GLY A 13 -22.59 -10.35 5.45
C GLY A 13 -21.37 -10.77 4.65
N LEU A 14 -20.23 -10.08 4.71
CA LEU A 14 -19.03 -10.42 3.94
C LEU A 14 -18.04 -11.27 4.72
N TYR A 15 -17.54 -12.33 4.09
CA TYR A 15 -16.42 -13.12 4.60
C TYR A 15 -15.12 -12.57 4.02
N THR A 16 -14.15 -12.28 4.87
CA THR A 16 -12.88 -11.66 4.47
C THR A 16 -11.66 -12.44 4.93
N LEU A 17 -10.56 -12.21 4.22
CA LEU A 17 -9.26 -12.78 4.51
C LEU A 17 -8.20 -11.75 4.20
N GLU A 18 -7.58 -11.23 5.26
CA GLU A 18 -6.48 -10.29 5.17
C GLU A 18 -5.15 -11.01 5.47
N ARG A 19 -4.18 -10.88 4.56
CA ARG A 19 -2.82 -11.37 4.77
C ARG A 19 -1.78 -10.46 4.15
N ASN A 20 -0.66 -10.32 4.86
CA ASN A 20 0.56 -9.79 4.26
C ASN A 20 1.29 -10.93 3.53
N PHE A 21 1.72 -10.69 2.30
CA PHE A 21 2.61 -11.61 1.59
C PHE A 21 3.52 -10.89 0.59
N THR A 22 4.64 -11.52 0.25
CA THR A 22 5.56 -11.07 -0.80
C THR A 22 5.24 -11.81 -2.08
N ALA A 23 5.07 -11.06 -3.16
CA ALA A 23 4.63 -11.55 -4.44
C ALA A 23 5.58 -11.11 -5.56
N GLU A 24 5.67 -11.90 -6.61
CA GLU A 24 6.21 -11.46 -7.90
C GLU A 24 5.11 -10.77 -8.72
N ALA A 25 5.51 -9.98 -9.72
CA ALA A 25 4.57 -9.36 -10.64
C ALA A 25 3.79 -10.45 -11.42
N SER A 26 2.47 -10.41 -11.37
CA SER A 26 1.58 -11.32 -12.08
C SER A 26 0.19 -10.73 -12.25
N THR A 27 -0.37 -10.86 -13.45
CA THR A 27 -1.77 -10.56 -13.75
C THR A 27 -2.70 -11.74 -13.51
N ASP A 28 -2.13 -12.91 -13.21
CA ASP A 28 -2.80 -14.21 -13.35
C ASP A 28 -2.82 -14.96 -12.01
N PHE A 29 -2.92 -14.25 -10.87
CA PHE A 29 -3.15 -14.91 -9.59
C PHE A 29 -4.53 -15.55 -9.58
N GLU A 30 -4.60 -16.83 -9.85
CA GLU A 30 -5.86 -17.57 -9.91
C GLU A 30 -6.26 -18.12 -8.54
N PHE A 31 -7.52 -17.93 -8.18
CA PHE A 31 -8.05 -18.44 -6.93
C PHE A 31 -9.55 -18.73 -7.01
N LYS A 32 -10.04 -19.47 -6.01
CA LYS A 32 -11.45 -19.71 -5.75
C LYS A 32 -11.72 -19.74 -4.25
N VAL A 33 -12.93 -19.37 -3.88
CA VAL A 33 -13.49 -19.58 -2.55
C VAL A 33 -14.22 -20.91 -2.55
N VAL A 34 -13.81 -21.83 -1.67
CA VAL A 34 -14.40 -23.17 -1.55
C VAL A 34 -15.20 -23.24 -0.27
N GLN A 35 -16.47 -23.64 -0.37
CA GLN A 35 -17.34 -23.80 0.79
C GLN A 35 -17.12 -25.18 1.43
N ASP A 36 -17.15 -25.23 2.77
CA ASP A 36 -17.10 -26.45 3.58
C ASP A 36 -15.91 -27.38 3.25
N HIS A 37 -14.79 -26.81 2.81
CA HIS A 37 -13.61 -27.55 2.35
C HIS A 37 -13.91 -28.59 1.24
N ALA A 38 -14.99 -28.38 0.46
CA ALA A 38 -15.44 -29.29 -0.58
C ALA A 38 -15.55 -28.56 -1.93
N TRP A 39 -14.78 -29.00 -2.93
CA TRP A 39 -14.78 -28.42 -4.27
C TRP A 39 -16.11 -28.45 -5.02
N GLY A 40 -17.09 -29.25 -4.54
CA GLY A 40 -18.43 -29.31 -5.12
C GLY A 40 -19.19 -27.98 -5.06
N VAL A 41 -18.77 -27.07 -4.18
CA VAL A 41 -19.32 -25.71 -4.08
C VAL A 41 -18.15 -24.73 -4.01
N ALA A 42 -17.83 -24.10 -5.14
CA ALA A 42 -16.73 -23.15 -5.25
C ALA A 42 -17.10 -21.97 -6.15
N TYR A 43 -16.64 -20.78 -5.74
CA TYR A 43 -16.96 -19.52 -6.41
C TYR A 43 -15.70 -18.74 -6.77
N PRO A 44 -15.66 -18.10 -7.95
CA PRO A 44 -16.64 -18.20 -9.03
C PRO A 44 -16.60 -19.59 -9.74
N ALA A 45 -17.49 -19.80 -10.72
CA ALA A 45 -17.52 -21.04 -11.50
C ALA A 45 -16.22 -21.26 -12.32
N SER A 46 -15.62 -20.18 -12.80
CA SER A 46 -14.24 -20.13 -13.30
C SER A 46 -13.32 -19.52 -12.24
N ASN A 47 -12.00 -19.68 -12.38
CA ASN A 47 -11.05 -19.07 -11.44
C ASN A 47 -11.20 -17.54 -11.46
N ALA A 48 -11.23 -16.93 -10.28
CA ALA A 48 -11.07 -15.50 -10.14
C ALA A 48 -9.59 -15.15 -10.33
N THR A 49 -9.31 -13.96 -10.84
CA THR A 49 -7.95 -13.47 -11.09
C THR A 49 -7.64 -12.25 -10.22
N GLY A 50 -6.50 -12.26 -9.54
CA GLY A 50 -5.91 -11.12 -8.86
C GLY A 50 -4.75 -10.54 -9.66
N ASN A 51 -4.59 -9.22 -9.61
CA ASN A 51 -3.49 -8.52 -10.26
C ASN A 51 -2.51 -7.95 -9.23
N ILE A 52 -1.23 -8.27 -9.40
CA ILE A 52 -0.10 -7.67 -8.69
C ILE A 52 0.85 -7.13 -9.75
N PRO A 53 0.85 -5.81 -10.01
CA PRO A 53 1.54 -5.25 -11.17
C PRO A 53 3.07 -5.26 -11.04
N ASN A 54 3.59 -5.28 -9.81
CA ASN A 54 5.03 -5.25 -9.53
C ASN A 54 5.37 -6.24 -8.42
N ALA A 55 6.59 -6.79 -8.44
CA ALA A 55 7.08 -7.58 -7.33
C ALA A 55 7.20 -6.71 -6.07
N GLY A 56 6.81 -7.25 -4.91
CA GLY A 56 6.83 -6.50 -3.66
C GLY A 56 6.04 -7.15 -2.53
N THR A 57 5.98 -6.46 -1.40
CA THR A 57 5.18 -6.86 -0.25
C THR A 57 3.81 -6.18 -0.32
N TYR A 58 2.74 -6.97 -0.18
CA TYR A 58 1.36 -6.49 -0.26
C TYR A 58 0.56 -6.94 0.96
N LYS A 59 -0.36 -6.09 1.39
CA LYS A 59 -1.53 -6.52 2.15
C LYS A 59 -2.63 -6.87 1.16
N VAL A 60 -3.01 -8.14 1.14
CA VAL A 60 -4.07 -8.64 0.28
C VAL A 60 -5.30 -8.97 1.09
N VAL A 61 -6.44 -8.53 0.57
CA VAL A 61 -7.78 -8.80 1.08
C VAL A 61 -8.55 -9.54 0.00
N ILE A 62 -9.03 -10.74 0.33
CA ILE A 62 -10.01 -11.46 -0.47
C ILE A 62 -11.35 -11.37 0.26
N SER A 63 -12.40 -10.96 -0.44
CA SER A 63 -13.77 -10.89 0.09
C SER A 63 -14.70 -11.86 -0.64
N TYR A 64 -15.72 -12.32 0.08
CA TYR A 64 -16.77 -13.18 -0.43
C TYR A 64 -18.12 -12.74 0.13
N ASP A 65 -19.06 -12.44 -0.76
CA ASP A 65 -20.47 -12.21 -0.42
C ASP A 65 -21.24 -13.54 -0.56
N PRO A 66 -21.76 -14.12 0.54
CA PRO A 66 -22.53 -15.35 0.51
C PRO A 66 -23.92 -15.19 -0.12
N THR A 67 -24.43 -13.97 -0.28
CA THR A 67 -25.73 -13.69 -0.89
C THR A 67 -25.63 -13.63 -2.41
N SER A 68 -24.64 -12.91 -2.94
CA SER A 68 -24.42 -12.76 -4.39
C SER A 68 -23.40 -13.73 -4.96
N HIS A 69 -22.64 -14.41 -4.10
CA HIS A 69 -21.46 -15.21 -4.45
C HIS A 69 -20.35 -14.42 -5.16
N ALA A 70 -20.35 -13.09 -5.01
CA ALA A 70 -19.28 -12.24 -5.51
C ALA A 70 -17.98 -12.51 -4.74
N VAL A 71 -16.87 -12.53 -5.47
CA VAL A 71 -15.52 -12.72 -4.93
C VAL A 71 -14.66 -11.58 -5.45
N GLU A 72 -13.98 -10.87 -4.55
CA GLU A 72 -13.09 -9.76 -4.92
C GLU A 72 -11.68 -9.96 -4.38
N PHE A 73 -10.73 -9.40 -5.09
CA PHE A 73 -9.31 -9.40 -4.73
C PHE A 73 -8.82 -7.96 -4.69
N HIS A 74 -8.29 -7.55 -3.54
CA HIS A 74 -7.69 -6.25 -3.34
C HIS A 74 -6.27 -6.41 -2.83
N ALA A 75 -5.30 -5.86 -3.56
CA ALA A 75 -3.90 -5.84 -3.16
C ALA A 75 -3.44 -4.39 -2.97
N THR A 76 -3.01 -4.07 -1.76
CA THR A 76 -2.43 -2.77 -1.42
C THR A 76 -0.95 -2.98 -1.15
N ALA A 77 -0.10 -2.32 -1.94
CA ALA A 77 1.35 -2.37 -1.72
C ALA A 77 1.66 -1.83 -0.31
N ASN A 78 2.49 -2.56 0.43
CA ASN A 78 3.05 -2.03 1.66
C ASN A 78 4.06 -0.95 1.28
N ALA A 79 3.90 0.23 1.88
CA ALA A 79 4.81 1.34 1.64
C ALA A 79 6.09 1.10 2.44
N ASP A 80 7.08 0.46 1.80
CA ASP A 80 8.36 0.15 2.43
C ASP A 80 9.32 1.38 2.43
N GLY A 81 8.92 2.53 1.85
CA GLY A 81 9.75 3.73 1.81
C GLY A 81 9.26 4.86 0.90
N ILE A 82 10.17 5.76 0.52
CA ILE A 82 9.92 6.86 -0.43
C ILE A 82 10.10 6.33 -1.85
N ASP A 83 9.01 6.26 -2.61
CA ASP A 83 8.99 5.76 -4.00
C ASP A 83 9.65 6.72 -5.00
N ALA A 84 9.57 8.04 -4.76
CA ALA A 84 10.21 9.04 -5.60
C ALA A 84 10.64 10.28 -4.82
N VAL A 85 11.91 10.67 -4.95
CA VAL A 85 12.41 11.97 -4.49
C VAL A 85 12.22 12.99 -5.61
N LYS A 86 11.22 13.87 -5.47
CA LYS A 86 11.00 14.97 -6.43
C LYS A 86 11.99 16.10 -6.16
N THR A 87 13.01 16.24 -7.00
CA THR A 87 13.87 17.43 -6.98
C THR A 87 13.19 18.57 -7.73
N VAL A 88 12.71 19.57 -7.00
CA VAL A 88 12.22 20.82 -7.61
C VAL A 88 13.44 21.66 -8.00
N THR A 89 13.42 22.27 -9.19
CA THR A 89 14.41 23.28 -9.58
C THR A 89 14.41 24.37 -8.53
N VAL A 90 15.53 24.51 -7.81
CA VAL A 90 15.56 25.44 -6.68
C VAL A 90 15.84 26.83 -7.18
N ASN A 91 14.97 27.78 -6.84
CA ASN A 91 15.19 29.20 -7.10
C ASN A 91 16.53 29.63 -6.49
N THR A 92 17.30 30.46 -7.19
CA THR A 92 18.62 30.94 -6.73
C THR A 92 18.45 32.05 -5.69
N ASP A 93 17.84 31.71 -4.57
CA ASP A 93 17.64 32.60 -3.45
C ASP A 93 18.91 32.65 -2.57
N ASN A 94 19.30 33.85 -2.15
CA ASN A 94 20.44 34.01 -1.26
C ASN A 94 20.05 34.01 0.22
N ARG A 95 18.76 33.91 0.55
CA ARG A 95 18.28 33.77 1.93
C ARG A 95 18.73 32.43 2.52
N ILE A 96 19.14 32.48 3.79
CA ILE A 96 19.58 31.33 4.57
C ILE A 96 18.60 31.20 5.73
N PHE A 97 18.10 29.98 5.98
CA PHE A 97 17.19 29.71 7.08
C PHE A 97 17.80 28.67 8.03
N ASN A 98 17.54 28.79 9.33
CA ASN A 98 17.81 27.70 10.26
C ASN A 98 16.67 26.65 10.21
N LEU A 99 16.81 25.55 10.97
CA LEU A 99 15.79 24.48 11.02
C LEU A 99 14.44 24.94 11.64
N ALA A 100 14.42 26.06 12.36
CA ALA A 100 13.19 26.66 12.88
C ALA A 100 12.48 27.58 11.86
N GLY A 101 13.01 27.72 10.64
CA GLY A 101 12.44 28.55 9.58
C GLY A 101 12.73 30.05 9.76
N GLN A 102 13.58 30.45 10.69
CA GLN A 102 14.01 31.83 10.84
C GLN A 102 15.10 32.15 9.82
N GLN A 103 15.01 33.32 9.18
CA GLN A 103 16.08 33.80 8.32
C GLN A 103 17.29 34.16 9.17
N VAL A 104 18.45 33.62 8.80
CA VAL A 104 19.73 33.83 9.49
C VAL A 104 20.79 34.38 8.53
N THR A 105 21.90 34.86 9.08
CA THR A 105 23.03 35.38 8.30
C THR A 105 24.13 34.33 8.13
N LYS A 106 25.15 34.66 7.33
CA LYS A 106 26.37 33.83 7.15
C LYS A 106 27.19 33.63 8.44
N ALA A 107 26.90 34.38 9.50
CA ALA A 107 27.57 34.24 10.80
C ALA A 107 26.94 33.13 11.67
N TYR A 108 25.73 32.66 11.33
CA TYR A 108 25.07 31.57 12.05
C TYR A 108 25.92 30.30 12.01
N LYS A 109 25.94 29.58 13.13
CA LYS A 109 26.68 28.33 13.30
C LYS A 109 25.72 27.16 13.45
N GLY A 110 25.90 26.15 12.62
CA GLY A 110 25.08 24.95 12.62
C GLY A 110 24.45 24.62 11.28
N VAL A 111 23.38 23.83 11.32
CA VAL A 111 22.67 23.36 10.12
C VAL A 111 21.78 24.48 9.57
N VAL A 112 21.94 24.79 8.29
CA VAL A 112 21.14 25.78 7.57
C VAL A 112 20.56 25.22 6.29
N VAL A 113 19.43 25.76 5.85
CA VAL A 113 18.82 25.49 4.56
C VAL A 113 19.03 26.70 3.65
N LYS A 114 19.66 26.47 2.49
CA LYS A 114 19.84 27.46 1.42
C LYS A 114 19.49 26.79 0.09
N ASN A 115 18.65 27.43 -0.72
CA ASN A 115 18.24 26.87 -2.01
C ASN A 115 17.78 25.42 -1.90
N GLY A 116 16.90 25.13 -0.93
CA GLY A 116 16.33 23.80 -0.73
C GLY A 116 17.33 22.70 -0.38
N LYS A 117 18.59 23.07 -0.13
CA LYS A 117 19.67 22.16 0.26
C LYS A 117 20.16 22.51 1.66
N THR A 118 20.51 21.48 2.40
CA THR A 118 21.05 21.61 3.76
C THR A 118 22.56 21.76 3.72
N TYR A 119 23.10 22.68 4.52
CA TYR A 119 24.53 22.96 4.65
C TYR A 119 24.93 23.08 6.13
N ILE A 120 26.22 22.89 6.42
CA ILE A 120 26.84 23.25 7.70
C ILE A 120 27.56 24.59 7.53
N GLN A 121 27.37 25.51 8.47
CA GLN A 121 27.91 26.88 8.44
C GLN A 121 28.67 27.24 9.73
#